data_AF-A0A7C1KDL6-F1
#
_entry.id   AF-A0A7C1KDL6-F1
#
_cell.length_a   1.000
_cell.length_b   1.000
_cell.length_c   1.000
_cell.angle_alpha   90.00
_cell.angle_beta   90.00
_cell.angle_gamma   90.00
#
_symmetry.space_group_name_H-M   'P 1'
#
loop_
_entity.id
_entity.type
_entity.pdbx_description
1 polymer ?
#
loop_
_entity_poly.entity_id
_entity_poly.type
_entity_poly.pdbx_seq_one_letter_code
_entity_poly.pdbx_strand_id
1 'polypeptide(L)'
;MDDLETLREEVAALRAQAERMAERLADREARAAELEEALAGLREELHRAHSGRREAVQRYRAALLAQSPELPTDLVTGETVEEVEAAVQRAREIVDHVRERLAADTGHAVPAGSPPRRPPDLDALSPAELIRLGLSR
;
A
#
# COMPACT_ATOMS: atom_id res chain seq x y z
N MET A 1 62.64 -18.96 -53.80
CA MET A 1 63.02 -17.93 -52.81
C MET A 1 61.85 -16.97 -52.59
N ASP A 2 61.16 -16.55 -53.66
CA ASP A 2 59.90 -15.76 -53.60
C ASP A 2 58.83 -16.30 -52.65
N ASP A 3 58.50 -17.59 -52.67
CA ASP A 3 57.41 -18.13 -51.84
C ASP A 3 57.66 -17.98 -50.33
N LEU A 4 58.92 -18.00 -49.90
CA LEU A 4 59.29 -17.79 -48.49
C LEU A 4 59.20 -16.33 -48.08
N GLU A 5 59.38 -15.40 -49.02
CA GLU A 5 59.25 -13.96 -48.78
C GLU A 5 57.78 -13.58 -48.71
N THR A 6 56.96 -14.04 -49.67
CA THR A 6 55.49 -13.89 -49.65
C THR A 6 54.88 -14.42 -48.35
N LEU A 7 55.29 -15.61 -47.90
CA LEU A 7 54.77 -16.19 -46.65
C LEU A 7 55.19 -15.38 -45.41
N ARG A 8 56.37 -14.76 -45.41
CA ARG A 8 56.81 -13.89 -44.31
C ARG A 8 56.00 -12.60 -44.26
N GLU A 9 55.71 -12.00 -45.41
CA GLU A 9 54.86 -10.82 -45.50
C GLU A 9 53.43 -11.10 -45.03
N GLU A 10 52.86 -12.25 -45.42
CA GLU A 10 51.52 -12.67 -44.99
C GLU A 10 51.47 -12.90 -43.47
N VAL A 11 52.46 -13.58 -42.90
CA VAL A 11 52.55 -13.77 -41.43
C VAL A 11 52.71 -12.43 -40.71
N ALA A 12 53.48 -11.49 -41.25
CA ALA A 12 53.62 -10.15 -40.67
C ALA A 12 52.30 -9.37 -40.71
N ALA A 13 51.57 -9.43 -41.84
CA ALA A 13 50.28 -8.79 -41.99
C ALA A 13 49.22 -9.38 -41.03
N LEU A 14 49.17 -10.71 -40.90
CA LEU A 14 48.27 -11.39 -39.98
C LEU A 14 48.58 -11.05 -38.52
N ARG A 15 49.86 -10.97 -38.14
CA ARG A 15 50.26 -10.54 -36.79
C ARG A 15 49.81 -9.12 -36.49
N ALA A 16 50.06 -8.19 -37.41
CA ALA A 16 49.60 -6.81 -37.27
C ALA A 16 48.08 -6.71 -37.19
N GLN A 17 47.34 -7.56 -37.90
CA GLN A 17 45.89 -7.64 -37.79
C GLN A 17 45.44 -8.20 -36.43
N ALA A 18 46.10 -9.24 -35.92
CA ALA A 18 45.81 -9.83 -34.62
C ALA A 18 46.05 -8.82 -33.48
N GLU A 19 47.16 -8.07 -33.54
CA GLU A 19 47.46 -7.00 -32.58
C GLU A 19 46.38 -5.91 -32.58
N ARG A 20 45.99 -5.41 -33.77
CA ARG A 20 44.89 -4.43 -33.89
C ARG A 20 43.56 -4.96 -33.34
N MET A 21 43.26 -6.25 -33.54
CA MET A 21 42.04 -6.85 -32.98
C MET A 21 42.12 -6.99 -31.46
N ALA A 22 43.29 -7.36 -30.93
CA ALA A 22 43.51 -7.48 -29.49
C ALA A 22 43.37 -6.11 -28.79
N GLU A 23 43.98 -5.05 -29.35
CA GLU A 23 43.81 -3.68 -28.83
C GLU A 23 42.34 -3.24 -28.83
N ARG A 24 41.62 -3.51 -29.93
CA ARG A 24 40.19 -3.20 -30.04
C ARG A 24 39.30 -4.02 -29.11
N LEU A 25 39.74 -5.22 -28.71
CA LEU A 25 39.03 -6.03 -27.73
C LEU A 25 39.26 -5.47 -26.32
N ALA A 26 40.51 -5.20 -25.97
CA ALA A 26 40.89 -4.61 -24.69
C ALA A 26 40.19 -3.26 -24.44
N ASP A 27 40.13 -2.37 -25.45
CA ASP A 27 39.40 -1.10 -25.35
C ASP A 27 37.89 -1.30 -25.14
N ARG A 28 37.29 -2.32 -25.77
CA ARG A 28 35.86 -2.64 -25.56
C ARG A 28 35.60 -3.24 -24.19
N GLU A 29 36.47 -4.12 -23.71
CA GLU A 29 36.37 -4.71 -22.38
C GLU A 29 36.48 -3.65 -21.29
N ALA A 30 37.41 -2.70 -21.44
CA ALA A 30 37.52 -1.55 -20.53
C ALA A 30 36.23 -0.72 -20.50
N ARG A 31 35.68 -0.36 -21.67
CA ARG A 31 34.41 0.40 -21.74
C ARG A 31 33.22 -0.38 -21.20
N ALA A 32 33.17 -1.70 -21.41
CA ALA A 32 32.12 -2.54 -20.87
C ALA A 32 32.16 -2.54 -19.33
N ALA A 33 33.35 -2.69 -18.74
CA ALA A 33 33.54 -2.62 -17.29
C ALA A 33 33.11 -1.25 -16.72
N GLU A 34 33.51 -0.15 -17.36
CA GLU A 34 33.09 1.21 -16.95
C GLU A 34 31.56 1.40 -17.00
N LEU A 35 30.91 0.92 -18.06
CA LEU A 35 29.45 1.01 -18.20
C LEU A 35 28.73 0.13 -17.18
N GLU A 36 29.26 -1.06 -16.88
CA GLU A 36 28.70 -1.94 -15.86
C GLU A 36 28.77 -1.32 -14.46
N GLU A 37 29.89 -0.68 -14.13
CA GLU A 37 30.04 0.06 -12.87
C GLU A 37 29.07 1.25 -12.80
N ALA A 38 28.97 2.05 -13.87
CA ALA A 38 28.02 3.15 -13.94
C ALA A 38 26.55 2.69 -13.79
N LEU A 39 26.18 1.58 -14.44
CA LEU A 39 24.86 0.99 -14.31
C LEU A 39 24.58 0.48 -12.89
N ALA A 40 25.57 -0.10 -12.22
CA ALA A 40 25.45 -0.52 -10.83
C ALA A 40 25.19 0.69 -9.92
N GLY A 41 25.96 1.77 -10.09
CA GLY A 41 25.77 3.03 -9.34
C GLY A 41 24.38 3.63 -9.52
N LEU A 42 23.93 3.77 -10.78
CA LEU A 42 22.60 4.33 -11.10
C LEU A 42 21.45 3.48 -10.52
N ARG A 43 21.58 2.15 -10.52
CA ARG A 43 20.57 1.26 -9.91
C ARG A 43 20.48 1.47 -8.41
N GLU A 44 21.61 1.65 -7.74
CA GLU A 44 21.63 1.90 -6.31
C GLU A 44 21.01 3.27 -5.97
N GLU A 45 21.34 4.31 -6.74
CA GLU A 45 20.74 5.63 -6.59
C GLU A 45 19.22 5.61 -6.79
N LEU A 46 18.73 4.91 -7.83
CA LEU A 46 17.30 4.75 -8.07
C LEU A 46 16.62 4.04 -6.90
N HIS A 47 17.25 2.99 -6.35
CA HIS A 47 16.72 2.28 -5.19
C HIS A 47 16.66 3.18 -3.94
N ARG A 48 17.72 3.96 -3.68
CA ARG A 48 17.76 4.95 -2.59
C ARG A 48 16.70 6.04 -2.76
N ALA A 49 16.53 6.58 -3.96
CA ALA A 49 15.50 7.56 -4.25
C ALA A 49 14.08 7.00 -4.06
N HIS A 50 13.83 5.78 -4.54
CA HIS A 50 12.52 5.12 -4.40
C HIS A 50 12.18 4.80 -2.94
N SER A 51 13.14 4.30 -2.16
CA SER A 51 12.95 4.03 -0.73
C SER A 51 12.73 5.32 0.06
N GLY A 52 13.53 6.35 -0.17
CA GLY A 52 13.35 7.66 0.45
C GLY A 52 12.01 8.30 0.12
N ARG A 53 11.56 8.21 -1.14
CA ARG A 53 10.23 8.70 -1.56
C ARG A 53 9.10 8.00 -0.81
N ARG A 54 9.13 6.65 -0.77
CA ARG A 54 8.11 5.87 -0.03
C ARG A 54 8.10 6.25 1.44
N GLU A 55 9.26 6.37 2.07
CA GLU A 55 9.37 6.73 3.47
C GLU A 55 8.83 8.14 3.75
N ALA A 56 9.13 9.11 2.88
CA ALA A 56 8.59 10.47 2.97
C ALA A 56 7.06 10.50 2.88
N VAL A 57 6.48 9.78 1.92
CA VAL A 57 5.01 9.67 1.77
C VAL A 57 4.38 9.03 3.02
N GLN A 58 5.01 8.00 3.58
CA GLN A 58 4.52 7.36 4.81
C GLN A 58 4.56 8.31 6.01
N ARG A 59 5.64 9.08 6.18
CA ARG A 59 5.73 10.10 7.23
C ARG A 59 4.69 11.20 7.04
N TYR A 60 4.49 11.65 5.80
CA TYR A 60 3.47 12.65 5.48
C TYR A 60 2.07 12.17 5.86
N ARG A 61 1.72 10.94 5.47
CA ARG A 61 0.46 10.31 5.85
C ARG A 61 0.29 10.23 7.37
N ALA A 62 1.33 9.77 8.08
CA ALA A 62 1.28 9.68 9.54
C ALA A 62 1.08 11.06 10.20
N ALA A 63 1.74 12.10 9.68
CA ALA A 63 1.57 13.47 10.16
C ALA A 63 0.15 14.02 9.91
N LEU A 64 -0.47 13.68 8.77
CA LEU A 64 -1.85 14.06 8.48
C LEU A 64 -2.85 13.37 9.41
N LEU A 65 -2.69 12.05 9.62
CA LEU A 65 -3.56 11.29 10.53
C LEU A 65 -3.41 11.74 12.00
N ALA A 66 -2.20 12.14 12.42
CA ALA A 66 -1.99 12.71 13.75
C ALA A 66 -2.69 14.06 13.96
N GLN A 67 -2.85 14.86 12.89
CA GLN A 67 -3.56 16.14 12.91
C GLN A 67 -5.08 16.00 12.80
N SER A 68 -5.56 14.91 12.21
CA SER A 68 -7.00 14.61 12.03
C SER A 68 -7.35 13.22 12.57
N PRO A 69 -7.43 13.03 13.91
CA PRO A 69 -7.74 11.73 14.54
C PRO A 69 -9.14 11.20 14.20
N GLU A 70 -10.04 12.06 13.73
CA GLU A 70 -11.39 11.72 13.28
C GLU A 70 -11.42 10.96 11.95
N LEU A 71 -10.33 10.98 11.18
CA LEU A 71 -10.26 10.30 9.89
C LEU A 71 -9.85 8.84 10.06
N PRO A 72 -10.65 7.88 9.53
CA PRO A 72 -10.27 6.47 9.54
C PRO A 72 -8.98 6.24 8.75
N THR A 73 -8.03 5.54 9.36
CA THR A 73 -6.72 5.21 8.75
C THR A 73 -6.86 4.43 7.44
N ASP A 74 -7.90 3.60 7.36
CA ASP A 74 -8.15 2.72 6.21
C ASP A 74 -8.60 3.49 4.96
N LEU A 75 -9.08 4.73 5.11
CA LEU A 75 -9.52 5.57 4.00
C LEU A 75 -8.38 6.43 3.42
N VAL A 76 -7.27 6.59 4.16
CA VAL A 76 -6.13 7.42 3.73
C VAL A 76 -5.04 6.52 3.13
N THR A 77 -5.22 6.17 1.86
CA THR A 77 -4.31 5.31 1.08
C THR A 77 -3.64 6.08 -0.07
N GLY A 78 -2.40 5.73 -0.40
CA GLY A 78 -1.69 6.28 -1.56
C GLY A 78 -0.19 5.99 -1.53
N GLU A 79 0.43 5.95 -2.70
CA GLU A 79 1.89 5.82 -2.88
C GLU A 79 2.57 7.15 -3.19
N THR A 80 1.79 8.18 -3.57
CA THR A 80 2.27 9.55 -3.76
C THR A 80 1.60 10.54 -2.81
N VAL A 81 2.17 11.74 -2.71
CA VAL A 81 1.61 12.82 -1.89
C VAL A 81 0.22 13.22 -2.41
N GLU A 82 0.08 13.34 -3.73
CA GLU A 82 -1.17 13.72 -4.39
C GLU A 82 -2.28 12.68 -4.17
N GLU A 83 -1.92 11.38 -4.22
CA GLU A 83 -2.87 10.30 -3.94
C GLU A 83 -3.33 10.33 -2.47
N VAL A 84 -2.39 10.55 -1.55
CA VAL A 84 -2.69 10.69 -0.11
C VAL A 84 -3.59 11.90 0.14
N GLU A 85 -3.33 13.05 -0.47
CA GLU A 85 -4.17 14.24 -0.35
C GLU A 85 -5.57 14.03 -0.89
N ALA A 86 -5.68 13.43 -2.08
CA ALA A 86 -6.97 13.07 -2.66
C ALA A 86 -7.73 12.07 -1.78
N ALA A 87 -7.03 11.12 -1.15
CA ALA A 87 -7.63 10.18 -0.22
C ALA A 87 -8.12 10.85 1.06
N VAL A 88 -7.35 11.78 1.64
CA VAL A 88 -7.78 12.58 2.80
C VAL A 88 -9.04 13.38 2.48
N GLN A 89 -9.09 14.02 1.31
CA GLN A 89 -10.25 14.80 0.91
C GLN A 89 -11.52 13.93 0.82
N ARG A 90 -11.43 12.77 0.16
CA ARG A 90 -12.54 11.80 0.11
C ARG A 90 -12.93 11.29 1.49
N ALA A 91 -11.95 11.01 2.36
CA ALA A 91 -12.20 10.53 3.71
C ALA A 91 -12.99 11.57 4.53
N ARG A 92 -12.66 12.86 4.40
CA ARG A 92 -13.40 13.96 5.04
C ARG A 92 -14.85 14.01 4.58
N GLU A 93 -15.09 13.95 3.27
CA GLU A 93 -16.44 13.97 2.70
C GLU A 93 -17.30 12.81 3.23
N ILE A 94 -16.72 11.61 3.33
CA ILE A 94 -17.41 10.44 3.88
C ILE A 94 -17.73 10.64 5.36
N VAL A 95 -16.77 11.09 6.15
CA VAL A 95 -16.96 11.31 7.60
C VAL A 95 -18.03 12.38 7.85
N ASP A 96 -18.03 13.47 7.09
CA ASP A 96 -19.04 14.51 7.20
C ASP A 96 -20.43 13.99 6.82
N HIS A 97 -20.55 13.22 5.73
CA HIS A 97 -21.82 12.59 5.35
C HIS A 97 -22.35 11.62 6.41
N VAL A 98 -21.48 10.81 7.01
CA VAL A 98 -21.86 9.90 8.10
C VAL A 98 -22.31 10.68 9.33
N ARG A 99 -21.63 11.78 9.67
CA ARG A 99 -22.01 12.66 10.79
C ARG A 99 -23.39 13.28 10.57
N GLU A 100 -23.67 13.78 9.37
CA GLU A 100 -24.98 14.31 8.98
C GLU A 100 -26.08 13.25 9.10
N ARG A 101 -25.83 12.04 8.59
CA ARG A 101 -26.78 10.92 8.65
C ARG A 101 -27.08 10.52 10.09
N LEU A 102 -26.05 10.41 10.94
CA LEU A 102 -26.20 10.06 12.34
C LEU A 102 -26.97 11.14 13.12
N ALA A 103 -26.71 12.42 12.82
CA ALA A 103 -27.46 13.53 13.41
C ALA A 103 -28.95 13.47 13.04
N ALA A 104 -29.28 13.13 11.79
CA ALA A 104 -30.67 12.94 11.36
C ALA A 104 -31.35 11.72 12.02
N ASP A 105 -30.61 10.63 12.25
CA ASP A 105 -31.15 9.40 12.83
C ASP A 105 -31.40 9.51 14.34
N THR A 106 -30.71 10.39 15.08
CA THR A 106 -30.97 10.62 16.52
C THR A 106 -32.38 11.16 16.84
N GLY A 107 -33.13 11.64 15.85
CA GLY A 107 -34.55 12.01 16.00
C GLY A 107 -35.52 10.81 16.04
N HIS A 108 -35.08 9.61 15.65
CA HIS A 108 -35.86 8.38 15.72
C HIS A 108 -35.51 7.62 17.00
N ALA A 109 -35.97 8.12 18.15
CA ALA A 109 -35.88 7.37 19.40
C ALA A 109 -36.55 6.00 19.20
N VAL A 110 -35.75 4.93 19.24
CA VAL A 110 -36.27 3.56 19.28
C VAL A 110 -37.22 3.50 20.49
N PRO A 111 -38.51 3.18 20.31
CA PRO A 111 -39.44 3.10 21.42
C PRO A 111 -38.86 2.15 22.46
N ALA A 112 -38.71 2.63 23.69
CA ALA A 112 -38.25 1.82 24.81
C ALA A 112 -39.00 0.48 24.76
N GLY A 113 -38.23 -0.62 24.82
CA GLY A 113 -38.63 -1.95 24.42
C GLY A 113 -39.96 -2.44 25.01
N SER A 114 -40.43 -3.55 24.44
CA SER A 114 -41.71 -4.21 24.73
C SER A 114 -42.26 -3.96 26.14
N PRO A 115 -43.56 -3.65 26.29
CA PRO A 115 -44.17 -3.36 27.58
C PRO A 115 -43.71 -4.35 28.65
N PRO A 116 -43.35 -3.90 29.87
CA PRO A 116 -42.96 -4.80 30.94
C PRO A 116 -44.05 -5.87 31.09
N ARG A 117 -43.65 -7.15 31.16
CA ARG A 117 -44.60 -8.24 31.35
C ARG A 117 -45.35 -7.98 32.66
N ARG A 118 -46.61 -7.54 32.55
CA ARG A 118 -47.50 -7.41 33.69
C ARG A 118 -47.83 -8.84 34.15
N PRO A 119 -47.48 -9.24 35.39
CA PRO A 119 -47.95 -10.51 35.91
C PRO A 119 -49.49 -10.49 35.93
N PRO A 120 -50.16 -11.63 35.72
CA PRO A 120 -51.61 -11.70 35.87
C PRO A 120 -51.99 -11.24 37.27
N ASP A 121 -53.03 -10.42 37.36
CA ASP A 121 -53.57 -9.96 38.64
C ASP A 121 -54.22 -11.15 39.35
N LEU A 122 -53.62 -11.57 40.46
CA LEU A 122 -54.07 -12.72 41.25
C LEU A 122 -54.96 -12.29 42.42
N ASP A 123 -55.08 -10.99 42.69
CA ASP A 123 -55.78 -10.45 43.86
C ASP A 123 -57.31 -10.54 43.70
N ALA A 124 -57.78 -10.63 42.45
CA ALA A 124 -59.19 -10.84 42.13
C ALA A 124 -59.64 -12.32 42.18
N LEU A 125 -58.71 -13.27 42.36
CA LEU A 125 -59.03 -14.70 42.41
C LEU A 125 -59.39 -15.11 43.83
N SER A 126 -60.48 -15.88 43.96
CA SER A 126 -60.75 -16.56 45.23
C SER A 126 -59.66 -17.62 45.50
N PRO A 127 -59.44 -18.00 46.78
CA PRO A 127 -58.47 -19.04 47.12
C PRO A 127 -58.66 -20.35 46.34
N ALA A 128 -59.91 -20.73 46.03
CA ALA A 128 -60.22 -21.93 45.28
C ALA A 128 -59.86 -21.83 43.78
N GLU A 129 -59.94 -20.64 43.19
CA GLU A 129 -59.56 -20.38 41.80
C GLU A 129 -58.04 -20.30 41.63
N LEU A 130 -57.36 -19.73 42.62
CA LEU A 130 -55.90 -19.66 42.67
C LEU A 130 -55.27 -21.06 42.73
N ILE A 131 -55.83 -21.97 43.53
CA ILE A 131 -55.39 -23.38 43.62
C ILE A 131 -55.60 -24.09 42.28
N ARG A 132 -56.76 -23.88 41.64
CA ARG A 132 -57.08 -24.53 40.36
C ARG A 132 -56.13 -24.10 39.25
N LEU A 133 -55.79 -22.80 39.20
CA LEU A 133 -54.82 -22.24 38.26
C LEU A 133 -53.41 -22.82 38.48
N GLY A 134 -53.03 -23.09 39.73
CA GLY A 134 -51.77 -23.75 40.08
C GLY A 134 -51.69 -25.23 39.68
N LEU A 135 -52.84 -25.92 39.63
CA LEU A 135 -52.94 -27.33 39.23
C LEU A 135 -53.08 -27.54 37.72
N SER A 136 -53.36 -26.49 36.94
CA SER A 136 -53.54 -26.55 35.49
C SER A 136 -52.25 -26.28 34.69
N ARG A 137 -51.08 -26.44 35.30
CA ARG A 137 -49.76 -26.33 34.66
C ARG A 137 -49.06 -27.67 34.58
#